data_AF-A0A922WRG9-F1
#
_entry.id   AF-A0A922WRG9-F1
#
_cell.length_a   1.000
_cell.length_b   1.000
_cell.length_c   1.000
_cell.angle_alpha   90.00
_cell.angle_beta   90.00
_cell.angle_gamma   90.00
#
_symmetry.space_group_name_H-M   'P 1'
#
loop_
_entity.id
_entity.type
_entity.pdbx_description
1 polymer ?
#
loop_
_entity_poly.entity_id
_entity_poly.type
_entity_poly.pdbx_seq_one_letter_code
_entity_poly.pdbx_strand_id
1 'polypeptide(L)'
;MAGGCAVTGGVVLVAWAASLAWLSGAMLSAGAMAWIWRNGERARPDRIALMCAAGCSAVWCGIAAGFGADHSAAILAAMARNLALIAAIFSLFSADGRTASLKPIRPVIIALVLVQLLQPVVLLFQMRAGIVPAIASAVFEVRMVIDMLVSIGALMLLHNLYAGAASGMRPVLRWTGIALAGIFAYDLNLSTIAYLSGNSPGVLTDLRGVFAGFMAGLFAL
;
A
#
# COMPACT_ATOMS: atom_id res chain seq x y z
N MET A 1 -7.80 -21.86 38.66
CA MET A 1 -6.62 -21.37 37.91
C MET A 1 -6.46 -22.01 36.51
N ALA A 2 -7.52 -22.55 35.88
CA ALA A 2 -7.43 -23.20 34.55
C ALA A 2 -7.78 -22.30 33.34
N GLY A 3 -8.18 -21.04 33.58
CA GLY A 3 -8.57 -20.11 32.50
C GLY A 3 -7.41 -19.41 31.78
N GLY A 4 -6.18 -19.52 32.27
CA GLY A 4 -5.02 -18.84 31.69
C GLY A 4 -4.48 -19.51 30.41
N CYS A 5 -4.48 -20.84 30.35
CA CYS A 5 -3.88 -21.59 29.23
C CYS A 5 -4.69 -21.50 27.92
N ALA A 6 -6.02 -21.40 28.00
CA ALA A 6 -6.88 -21.27 26.81
C ALA A 6 -6.77 -19.88 26.16
N VAL A 7 -6.62 -18.83 26.98
CA VAL A 7 -6.46 -17.45 26.51
C VAL A 7 -5.09 -17.27 25.87
N THR A 8 -4.03 -17.86 26.44
CA THR A 8 -2.69 -17.84 25.82
C THR A 8 -2.65 -18.64 24.52
N GLY A 9 -3.35 -19.78 24.45
CA GLY A 9 -3.44 -20.58 23.23
C GLY A 9 -4.11 -19.85 22.07
N GLY A 10 -5.23 -19.16 22.36
CA GLY A 10 -5.95 -18.35 21.37
C GLY A 10 -5.14 -17.16 20.84
N VAL A 11 -4.43 -16.44 21.72
CA VAL A 11 -3.58 -15.31 21.34
C VAL A 11 -2.40 -15.75 20.47
N VAL A 12 -1.79 -16.90 20.80
CA VAL A 12 -0.70 -17.47 20.01
C VAL A 12 -1.18 -17.90 18.63
N LEU A 13 -2.34 -18.57 18.53
CA LEU A 13 -2.93 -18.98 17.24
C LEU A 13 -3.22 -17.78 16.34
N VAL A 14 -3.75 -16.69 16.89
CA VAL A 14 -4.02 -15.45 16.14
C VAL A 14 -2.72 -14.81 15.65
N ALA A 15 -1.67 -14.76 16.48
CA ALA A 15 -0.37 -14.24 16.07
C ALA A 15 0.27 -15.07 14.94
N TRP A 16 0.20 -16.40 15.03
CA TRP A 16 0.68 -17.28 13.94
C TRP A 16 -0.13 -17.09 12.65
N ALA A 17 -1.45 -16.99 12.75
CA ALA A 17 -2.31 -16.73 11.60
C ALA A 17 -1.98 -15.40 10.93
N ALA A 18 -1.74 -14.34 11.72
CA ALA A 18 -1.29 -13.05 11.25
C ALA A 18 0.04 -13.15 10.49
N SER A 19 1.07 -13.76 11.11
CA SER A 19 2.38 -13.94 10.45
C SER A 19 2.26 -14.74 9.15
N LEU A 20 1.44 -15.80 9.11
CA LEU A 20 1.21 -16.57 7.89
C LEU A 20 0.51 -15.76 6.80
N ALA A 21 -0.45 -14.91 7.16
CA ALA A 21 -1.10 -13.98 6.25
C ALA A 21 -0.06 -13.03 5.62
N TRP A 22 0.78 -12.40 6.43
CA TRP A 22 1.85 -11.52 5.94
C TRP A 22 2.88 -12.25 5.08
N LEU A 23 3.30 -13.46 5.46
CA LEU A 23 4.23 -14.27 4.67
C LEU A 23 3.64 -14.67 3.31
N SER A 24 2.38 -15.08 3.26
CA SER A 24 1.72 -15.40 2.00
C SER A 24 1.64 -14.17 1.08
N GLY A 25 1.35 -12.99 1.63
CA GLY A 25 1.41 -11.72 0.91
C GLY A 25 2.81 -11.42 0.35
N ALA A 26 3.86 -11.67 1.14
CA ALA A 26 5.25 -11.51 0.71
C ALA A 26 5.63 -12.47 -0.43
N MET A 27 5.23 -13.74 -0.33
CA MET A 27 5.47 -14.74 -1.37
C MET A 27 4.73 -14.42 -2.66
N LEU A 28 3.46 -14.01 -2.59
CA LEU A 28 2.66 -13.65 -3.76
C LEU A 28 3.23 -12.42 -4.48
N SER A 29 3.62 -11.38 -3.73
CA SER A 29 4.21 -10.17 -4.31
C SER A 29 5.62 -10.41 -4.88
N ALA A 30 6.45 -11.23 -4.23
CA ALA A 30 7.73 -11.67 -4.77
C ALA A 30 7.56 -12.52 -6.04
N GLY A 31 6.56 -13.40 -6.06
CA GLY A 31 6.18 -14.19 -7.24
C GLY A 31 5.75 -13.30 -8.40
N ALA A 32 4.91 -12.29 -8.14
CA ALA A 32 4.50 -11.30 -9.13
C ALA A 32 5.71 -10.52 -9.68
N MET A 33 6.62 -10.05 -8.81
CA MET A 33 7.85 -9.38 -9.23
C MET A 33 8.70 -10.27 -10.14
N ALA A 34 8.93 -11.53 -9.75
CA ALA A 34 9.72 -12.49 -10.53
C ALA A 34 9.04 -12.83 -11.87
N TRP A 35 7.71 -12.90 -11.90
CA TRP A 35 6.95 -13.13 -13.12
C TRP A 35 7.06 -11.96 -14.08
N ILE A 36 6.84 -10.73 -13.62
CA ILE A 36 6.99 -9.52 -14.43
C ILE A 36 8.45 -9.42 -14.94
N TRP A 37 9.43 -9.90 -14.17
CA TRP A 37 10.82 -10.01 -14.63
C TRP A 37 10.97 -10.96 -15.79
N ARG A 38 10.52 -12.21 -15.63
CA ARG A 38 10.75 -13.25 -16.63
C ARG A 38 9.88 -13.09 -17.87
N ASN A 39 8.60 -12.78 -17.70
CA ASN A 39 7.57 -12.84 -18.74
C ASN A 39 7.01 -11.48 -19.14
N GLY A 40 7.36 -10.40 -18.43
CA GLY A 40 6.85 -9.07 -18.73
C GLY A 40 7.42 -8.49 -20.04
N GLU A 41 6.52 -8.03 -20.91
CA GLU A 41 6.86 -7.45 -22.21
C GLU A 41 7.76 -6.22 -22.06
N ARG A 42 8.94 -6.25 -22.69
CA ARG A 42 10.00 -5.24 -22.48
C ARG A 42 9.61 -3.85 -23.02
N ALA A 43 8.66 -3.80 -23.95
CA ALA A 43 8.15 -2.56 -24.54
C ALA A 43 7.15 -1.83 -23.62
N ARG A 44 6.69 -2.46 -22.52
CA ARG A 44 5.71 -1.88 -21.60
C ARG A 44 6.40 -0.86 -20.67
N PRO A 45 6.05 0.44 -20.75
CA PRO A 45 6.76 1.50 -20.02
C PRO A 45 6.53 1.48 -18.50
N ASP A 46 5.49 0.78 -18.03
CA ASP A 46 5.12 0.62 -16.62
C ASP A 46 5.85 -0.54 -15.92
N ARG A 47 6.53 -1.40 -16.68
CA ARG A 47 7.16 -2.63 -16.19
C ARG A 47 8.08 -2.38 -15.00
N ILE A 48 8.99 -1.42 -15.10
CA ILE A 48 9.97 -1.15 -14.04
C ILE A 48 9.28 -0.63 -12.78
N ALA A 49 8.30 0.26 -12.94
CA ALA A 49 7.58 0.83 -11.81
C ALA A 49 6.71 -0.22 -11.09
N LEU A 50 6.03 -1.10 -11.85
CA LEU A 50 5.26 -2.22 -11.29
C LEU A 50 6.16 -3.25 -10.60
N MET A 51 7.34 -3.54 -11.14
CA MET A 51 8.34 -4.38 -10.48
C MET A 51 8.79 -3.79 -9.15
N CYS A 52 9.13 -2.50 -9.13
CA CYS A 52 9.50 -1.80 -7.90
C CYS A 52 8.35 -1.83 -6.90
N ALA A 53 7.11 -1.62 -7.35
CA ALA A 53 5.94 -1.68 -6.48
C ALA A 53 5.71 -3.09 -5.89
N ALA A 54 5.85 -4.14 -6.71
CA ALA A 54 5.74 -5.52 -6.26
C ALA A 54 6.88 -5.90 -5.29
N GLY A 55 8.12 -5.49 -5.59
CA GLY A 55 9.28 -5.69 -4.72
C GLY A 55 9.15 -4.97 -3.38
N CYS A 56 8.74 -3.69 -3.39
CA CYS A 56 8.47 -2.94 -2.16
C CYS A 56 7.32 -3.55 -1.36
N SER A 57 6.30 -4.11 -2.02
CA SER A 57 5.21 -4.83 -1.35
C SER A 57 5.71 -6.11 -0.67
N ALA A 58 6.61 -6.85 -1.32
CA ALA A 58 7.22 -8.06 -0.76
C ALA A 58 8.08 -7.75 0.46
N VAL A 59 8.93 -6.72 0.38
CA VAL A 59 9.75 -6.25 1.50
C VAL A 59 8.87 -5.78 2.65
N TRP A 60 7.83 -5.01 2.36
CA TRP A 60 6.89 -4.53 3.38
C TRP A 60 6.19 -5.68 4.10
N CYS A 61 5.64 -6.66 3.37
CA CYS A 61 5.00 -7.83 3.95
C CYS A 61 5.98 -8.67 4.77
N GLY A 62 7.23 -8.83 4.32
CA GLY A 62 8.27 -9.55 5.06
C GLY A 62 8.65 -8.87 6.38
N ILE A 63 8.80 -7.54 6.37
CA ILE A 63 9.07 -6.77 7.59
C ILE A 63 7.87 -6.84 8.55
N ALA A 64 6.65 -6.70 8.04
CA ALA A 64 5.42 -6.81 8.85
C ALA A 64 5.25 -8.21 9.47
N ALA A 65 5.62 -9.28 8.75
CA ALA A 65 5.59 -10.64 9.29
C ALA A 65 6.56 -10.85 10.46
N GLY A 66 7.74 -10.21 10.42
CA GLY A 66 8.80 -10.37 11.42
C GLY A 66 8.67 -9.44 12.63
N PHE A 67 8.34 -8.17 12.40
CA PHE A 67 8.32 -7.12 13.43
C PHE A 67 6.92 -6.63 13.80
N GLY A 68 5.88 -7.05 13.06
CA GLY A 68 4.53 -6.53 13.18
C GLY A 68 4.28 -5.30 12.29
N ALA A 69 3.01 -5.06 11.96
CA ALA A 69 2.60 -4.00 11.02
C ALA A 69 2.77 -2.58 11.58
N ASP A 70 2.76 -2.41 12.91
CA ASP A 70 2.90 -1.11 13.59
C ASP A 70 4.36 -0.73 13.88
N HIS A 71 5.32 -1.61 13.58
CA HIS A 71 6.73 -1.30 13.78
C HIS A 71 7.21 -0.21 12.82
N SER A 72 8.09 0.69 13.26
CA SER A 72 8.54 1.83 12.45
C SER A 72 9.16 1.40 11.11
N ALA A 73 9.84 0.25 11.08
CA ALA A 73 10.38 -0.33 9.84
C ALA A 73 9.27 -0.75 8.86
N ALA A 74 8.17 -1.34 9.34
CA ALA A 74 7.03 -1.71 8.50
C ALA A 74 6.32 -0.47 7.97
N ILE A 75 6.23 0.60 8.77
CA ILE A 75 5.66 1.88 8.33
C ILE A 75 6.51 2.49 7.22
N LEU A 76 7.84 2.54 7.38
CA LEU A 76 8.77 3.02 6.35
C LEU A 76 8.70 2.18 5.07
N ALA A 77 8.59 0.86 5.18
CA ALA A 77 8.42 -0.01 4.03
C ALA A 77 7.07 0.20 3.32
N ALA A 78 5.98 0.45 4.07
CA ALA A 78 4.69 0.82 3.50
C ALA A 78 4.78 2.14 2.72
N MET A 79 5.58 3.09 3.21
CA MET A 79 5.81 4.36 2.52
C MET A 79 6.50 4.15 1.17
N ALA A 80 7.58 3.38 1.15
CA ALA A 80 8.31 3.05 -0.06
C ALA A 80 7.40 2.33 -1.07
N ARG A 81 6.57 1.39 -0.58
CA ARG A 81 5.55 0.70 -1.38
C ARG A 81 4.57 1.69 -2.02
N ASN A 82 4.00 2.61 -1.24
CA ASN A 82 3.05 3.60 -1.75
C ASN A 82 3.70 4.51 -2.79
N LEU A 83 4.93 4.94 -2.55
CA LEU A 83 5.68 5.77 -3.50
C LEU A 83 5.94 5.03 -4.82
N ALA A 84 6.28 3.74 -4.75
CA ALA A 84 6.45 2.89 -5.92
C ALA A 84 5.13 2.68 -6.69
N LEU A 85 4.00 2.52 -5.99
CA LEU A 85 2.67 2.43 -6.62
C LEU A 85 2.27 3.76 -7.29
N ILE A 86 2.56 4.90 -6.67
CA ILE A 86 2.35 6.23 -7.27
C ILE A 86 3.22 6.40 -8.51
N ALA A 87 4.48 5.97 -8.46
CA ALA A 87 5.36 5.97 -9.62
C ALA A 87 4.83 5.05 -10.74
N ALA A 88 4.23 3.91 -10.41
CA ALA A 88 3.55 3.06 -11.38
C ALA A 88 2.37 3.77 -12.05
N ILE A 89 1.51 4.45 -11.29
CA ILE A 89 0.42 5.28 -11.85
C ILE A 89 0.99 6.36 -12.80
N PHE A 90 2.06 7.05 -12.39
CA PHE A 90 2.71 8.06 -13.23
C PHE A 90 3.25 7.48 -14.55
N SER A 91 3.89 6.31 -14.50
CA SER A 91 4.40 5.64 -15.69
C SER A 91 3.28 5.28 -16.67
N LEU A 92 2.13 4.85 -16.14
CA LEU A 92 0.91 4.55 -16.88
C LEU A 92 0.35 5.79 -17.59
N PHE A 93 0.33 6.94 -16.91
CA PHE A 93 -0.02 8.22 -17.51
C PHE A 93 0.94 8.65 -18.61
N SER A 94 2.25 8.46 -18.40
CA SER A 94 3.26 8.83 -19.40
C SER A 94 3.14 8.00 -20.68
N ALA A 95 2.69 6.75 -20.57
CA ALA A 95 2.48 5.82 -21.66
C ALA A 95 1.29 6.19 -22.58
N ASP A 96 0.27 6.85 -22.03
CA ASP A 96 -0.94 7.24 -22.77
C ASP A 96 -0.70 8.43 -23.75
N GLY A 97 0.53 8.96 -23.81
CA GLY A 97 1.04 9.75 -24.94
C GLY A 97 0.43 11.15 -25.15
N ARG A 98 -0.46 11.60 -24.27
CA ARG A 98 -1.06 12.95 -24.35
C ARG A 98 -0.16 13.98 -23.65
N THR A 99 0.90 14.42 -24.32
CA THR A 99 1.84 15.46 -23.80
C THR A 99 1.11 16.77 -23.40
N ALA A 100 -0.11 17.00 -23.89
CA ALA A 100 -0.99 18.11 -23.50
C ALA A 100 -1.89 17.83 -22.26
N SER A 101 -2.23 16.57 -21.96
CA SER A 101 -3.12 16.20 -20.84
C SER A 101 -2.38 15.95 -19.51
N LEU A 102 -1.04 15.87 -19.53
CA LEU A 102 -0.22 15.62 -18.34
C LEU A 102 0.02 16.86 -17.46
N LYS A 103 -0.27 18.08 -17.97
CA LYS A 103 -0.01 19.33 -17.23
C LYS A 103 -0.79 19.45 -15.91
N PRO A 104 -2.09 19.09 -15.83
CA PRO A 104 -2.85 19.17 -14.58
C PRO A 104 -2.51 18.06 -13.58
N ILE A 105 -1.92 16.95 -14.02
CA ILE A 105 -1.74 15.75 -13.19
C ILE A 105 -0.45 15.80 -12.36
N ARG A 106 0.62 16.37 -12.92
CA ARG A 106 1.91 16.55 -12.23
C ARG A 106 1.80 17.19 -10.84
N PRO A 107 1.06 18.31 -10.62
CA PRO A 107 0.96 18.89 -9.30
C PRO A 107 0.27 17.97 -8.28
N VAL A 108 -0.71 17.16 -8.71
CA VAL A 108 -1.37 16.17 -7.83
C VAL A 108 -0.39 15.09 -7.39
N ILE A 109 0.43 14.57 -8.31
CA ILE A 109 1.46 13.57 -7.97
C ILE A 109 2.50 14.18 -7.02
N ILE A 110 2.96 15.40 -7.28
CA ILE A 110 3.89 16.11 -6.38
C ILE A 110 3.26 16.26 -4.99
N ALA A 111 2.00 16.67 -4.92
CA ALA A 111 1.29 16.79 -3.65
C ALA A 111 1.21 15.44 -2.92
N LEU A 112 0.89 14.35 -3.61
CA LEU A 112 0.85 13.01 -3.01
C LEU A 112 2.22 12.56 -2.49
N VAL A 113 3.28 12.81 -3.25
CA VAL A 113 4.65 12.53 -2.80
C VAL A 113 4.99 13.35 -1.55
N LEU A 114 4.68 14.65 -1.54
CA LEU A 114 4.92 15.51 -0.38
C LEU A 114 4.13 15.06 0.85
N VAL A 115 2.86 14.70 0.68
CA VAL A 115 2.02 14.17 1.75
C VAL A 115 2.58 12.83 2.27
N GLN A 116 3.02 11.95 1.37
CA GLN A 116 3.70 10.70 1.75
C GLN A 116 5.00 10.98 2.52
N LEU A 117 5.74 12.04 2.17
CA LEU A 117 6.97 12.43 2.89
C LEU A 117 6.71 13.08 4.25
N LEU A 118 5.48 13.40 4.61
CA LEU A 118 5.14 13.93 5.93
C LEU A 118 5.17 12.84 7.01
N GLN A 119 4.98 11.59 6.65
CA GLN A 119 4.87 10.51 7.62
C GLN A 119 6.17 10.08 8.31
N PRO A 120 7.39 10.16 7.73
CA PRO A 120 8.60 10.06 8.54
C PRO A 120 8.68 11.19 9.58
N VAL A 121 8.14 12.38 9.30
CA VAL A 121 8.03 13.45 10.30
C VAL A 121 7.11 13.02 11.44
N VAL A 122 5.95 12.43 11.12
CA VAL A 122 5.02 11.86 12.12
C VAL A 122 5.69 10.74 12.93
N LEU A 123 6.50 9.89 12.31
CA LEU A 123 7.29 8.85 13.02
C LEU A 123 8.30 9.45 14.00
N LEU A 124 8.95 10.58 13.67
CA LEU A 124 9.85 11.26 14.61
C LEU A 124 9.10 11.76 15.85
N PHE A 125 7.86 12.26 15.68
CA PHE A 125 7.00 12.62 16.81
C PHE A 125 6.56 11.39 17.62
N GLN A 126 6.29 10.26 16.97
CA GLN A 126 5.96 9.00 17.64
C GLN A 126 7.09 8.54 18.59
N MET A 127 8.35 8.69 18.17
CA MET A 127 9.51 8.36 19.02
C MET A 127 9.57 9.23 20.30
N ARG A 128 8.98 10.43 20.28
CA ARG A 128 8.87 11.33 21.43
C ARG A 128 7.58 11.13 22.24
N ALA A 129 6.59 10.42 21.70
CA ALA A 129 5.27 10.26 22.29
C ALA A 129 5.25 9.43 23.58
N GLY A 130 6.31 8.67 23.87
CA GLY A 130 6.47 7.95 25.15
C GLY A 130 6.50 8.86 26.39
N ILE A 131 6.63 10.18 26.20
CA ILE A 131 6.68 11.19 27.26
C ILE A 131 5.28 11.77 27.56
N VAL A 132 4.39 11.85 26.57
CA VAL A 132 3.06 12.48 26.71
C VAL A 132 2.00 11.69 25.93
N PRO A 133 1.02 11.04 26.60
CA PRO A 133 0.04 10.18 25.96
C PRO A 133 -0.89 10.90 24.96
N ALA A 134 -1.18 12.18 25.16
CA ALA A 134 -1.96 12.99 24.22
C ALA A 134 -1.27 13.18 22.85
N ILE A 135 0.07 13.08 22.80
CA ILE A 135 0.82 13.14 21.54
C ILE A 135 0.63 11.83 20.76
N ALA A 136 0.52 10.68 21.44
CA ALA A 136 0.36 9.38 20.80
C ALA A 136 -0.96 9.26 20.02
N SER A 137 -2.08 9.72 20.60
CA SER A 137 -3.39 9.72 19.93
C SER A 137 -3.41 10.65 18.73
N ALA A 138 -2.87 11.87 18.87
CA ALA A 138 -2.78 12.83 17.77
C ALA A 138 -1.90 12.30 16.62
N VAL A 139 -0.77 11.66 16.93
CA VAL A 139 0.12 11.03 15.94
C VAL A 139 -0.61 9.94 15.15
N PHE A 140 -1.41 9.11 15.83
CA PHE A 140 -2.21 8.07 15.19
C PHE A 140 -3.26 8.65 14.23
N GLU A 141 -4.04 9.63 14.68
CA GLU A 141 -5.07 10.29 13.88
C GLU A 141 -4.48 10.96 12.63
N VAL A 142 -3.41 11.73 12.80
CA VAL A 142 -2.69 12.39 11.69
C VAL A 142 -2.18 11.35 10.69
N ARG A 143 -1.63 10.23 11.17
CA ARG A 143 -1.18 9.14 10.31
C ARG A 143 -2.32 8.55 9.48
N MET A 144 -3.49 8.28 10.09
CA MET A 144 -4.64 7.77 9.35
C MET A 144 -5.14 8.76 8.30
N VAL A 145 -5.18 10.05 8.63
CA VAL A 145 -5.57 11.11 7.68
C VAL A 145 -4.60 11.20 6.49
N ILE A 146 -3.29 11.12 6.74
CA ILE A 146 -2.28 11.06 5.65
C ILE A 146 -2.54 9.87 4.74
N ASP A 147 -2.72 8.68 5.31
CA ASP A 147 -2.98 7.44 4.55
C ASP A 147 -4.28 7.53 3.73
N MET A 148 -5.33 8.15 4.27
CA MET A 148 -6.57 8.44 3.54
C MET A 148 -6.34 9.42 2.38
N LEU A 149 -5.65 10.55 2.61
CA LEU A 149 -5.39 11.55 1.59
C LEU A 149 -4.61 10.96 0.41
N VAL A 150 -3.60 10.16 0.70
CA VAL A 150 -2.81 9.45 -0.30
C VAL A 150 -3.70 8.50 -1.09
N SER A 151 -4.51 7.69 -0.39
CA SER A 151 -5.35 6.69 -1.04
C SER A 151 -6.43 7.32 -1.92
N ILE A 152 -7.09 8.38 -1.44
CA ILE A 152 -8.08 9.15 -2.19
C ILE A 152 -7.44 9.76 -3.44
N GLY A 153 -6.29 10.42 -3.30
CA GLY A 153 -5.63 11.06 -4.43
C GLY A 153 -5.13 10.04 -5.45
N ALA A 154 -4.59 8.90 -5.02
CA ALA A 154 -4.21 7.81 -5.92
C ALA A 154 -5.42 7.23 -6.68
N LEU A 155 -6.56 7.03 -6.00
CA LEU A 155 -7.81 6.58 -6.62
C LEU A 155 -8.35 7.61 -7.63
N MET A 156 -8.30 8.90 -7.29
CA MET A 156 -8.73 9.96 -8.20
C MET A 156 -7.84 10.03 -9.45
N LEU A 157 -6.52 9.89 -9.27
CA LEU A 157 -5.58 9.80 -10.39
C LEU A 157 -5.91 8.61 -11.30
N LEU A 158 -6.17 7.46 -10.70
CA LEU A 158 -6.48 6.25 -11.45
C LEU A 158 -7.83 6.33 -12.17
N HIS A 159 -8.84 6.96 -11.56
CA HIS A 159 -10.10 7.26 -12.21
C HIS A 159 -9.90 8.18 -13.42
N ASN A 160 -9.12 9.25 -13.27
CA ASN A 160 -8.80 10.18 -14.35
C ASN A 160 -8.02 9.51 -15.48
N LEU A 161 -7.12 8.59 -15.14
CA LEU A 161 -6.40 7.78 -16.10
C LEU A 161 -7.36 6.90 -16.90
N TYR A 162 -8.25 6.18 -16.22
CA TYR A 162 -9.18 5.26 -16.87
C TYR A 162 -10.22 5.99 -17.73
N ALA A 163 -10.78 7.11 -17.24
CA ALA A 163 -11.72 7.93 -17.98
C ALA A 163 -11.08 8.58 -19.22
N GLY A 164 -9.80 8.98 -19.13
CA GLY A 164 -9.05 9.61 -20.21
C GLY A 164 -8.38 8.64 -21.20
N ALA A 165 -8.24 7.36 -20.86
CA ALA A 165 -7.47 6.39 -21.63
C ALA A 165 -8.04 6.14 -23.04
N ALA A 166 -7.13 6.15 -24.03
CA ALA A 166 -7.45 5.77 -25.41
C ALA A 166 -7.98 4.33 -25.49
N SER A 167 -8.83 4.05 -26.48
CA SER A 167 -9.47 2.72 -26.66
C SER A 167 -8.47 1.57 -26.72
N GLY A 168 -7.27 1.79 -27.28
CA GLY A 168 -6.19 0.80 -27.34
C GLY A 168 -5.43 0.57 -26.03
N MET A 169 -5.44 1.52 -25.08
CA MET A 169 -4.76 1.39 -23.78
C MET A 169 -5.65 0.72 -22.71
N ARG A 170 -6.98 0.78 -22.88
CA ARG A 170 -7.93 0.22 -21.90
C ARG A 170 -7.71 -1.26 -21.56
N PRO A 171 -7.42 -2.18 -22.50
CA PRO A 171 -7.19 -3.58 -22.16
C PRO A 171 -5.98 -3.77 -21.23
N VAL A 172 -4.89 -3.05 -21.49
CA VAL A 172 -3.67 -3.03 -20.68
C VAL A 172 -3.93 -2.41 -19.31
N LEU A 173 -4.75 -1.36 -19.27
CA LEU A 173 -5.12 -0.65 -18.05
C LEU A 173 -6.11 -1.42 -17.16
N ARG A 174 -6.88 -2.36 -17.70
CA ARG A 174 -7.95 -3.03 -16.96
C ARG A 174 -7.41 -3.78 -15.75
N TRP A 175 -6.45 -4.68 -15.94
CA TRP A 175 -5.94 -5.50 -14.85
C TRP A 175 -5.06 -4.70 -13.89
N THR A 176 -4.11 -3.94 -14.42
CA THR A 176 -3.23 -3.08 -13.62
C THR A 176 -4.01 -2.00 -12.87
N GLY A 177 -5.04 -1.43 -13.50
CA GLY A 177 -5.93 -0.46 -12.88
C GLY A 177 -6.80 -1.08 -11.79
N ILE A 178 -7.41 -2.25 -12.02
CA ILE A 178 -8.16 -2.96 -10.96
C ILE A 178 -7.25 -3.26 -9.76
N ALA A 179 -6.02 -3.70 -10.01
CA ALA A 179 -5.05 -4.01 -8.98
C ALA A 179 -4.67 -2.78 -8.14
N LEU A 180 -4.29 -1.68 -8.80
CA LEU A 180 -3.95 -0.41 -8.14
C LEU A 180 -5.15 0.15 -7.37
N ALA A 181 -6.34 0.17 -8.00
CA ALA A 181 -7.57 0.62 -7.38
C ALA A 181 -7.89 -0.22 -6.14
N GLY A 182 -7.77 -1.54 -6.25
CA GLY A 182 -8.00 -2.47 -5.16
C GLY A 182 -7.12 -2.17 -3.96
N ILE A 183 -5.81 -2.04 -4.17
CA ILE A 183 -4.83 -1.75 -3.10
C ILE A 183 -5.18 -0.44 -2.39
N PHE A 184 -5.37 0.65 -3.14
CA PHE A 184 -5.66 1.96 -2.53
C PHE A 184 -7.07 2.05 -1.94
N ALA A 185 -8.06 1.37 -2.51
CA ALA A 185 -9.40 1.27 -1.93
C ALA A 185 -9.37 0.51 -0.60
N TYR A 186 -8.60 -0.57 -0.51
CA TYR A 186 -8.42 -1.30 0.74
C TYR A 186 -7.76 -0.41 1.80
N ASP A 187 -6.68 0.27 1.43
CA ASP A 187 -5.96 1.19 2.33
C ASP A 187 -6.84 2.34 2.82
N LEU A 188 -7.66 2.90 1.94
CA LEU A 188 -8.64 3.93 2.29
C LEU A 188 -9.66 3.41 3.32
N ASN A 189 -10.24 2.23 3.07
CA ASN A 189 -11.22 1.65 3.99
C ASN A 189 -10.58 1.32 5.34
N LEU A 190 -9.38 0.73 5.34
CA LEU A 190 -8.66 0.38 6.57
C LEU A 190 -8.36 1.63 7.40
N SER A 191 -7.79 2.68 6.77
CA SER A 191 -7.47 3.94 7.46
C SER A 191 -8.73 4.64 7.97
N THR A 192 -9.82 4.63 7.20
CA THR A 192 -11.12 5.21 7.61
C THR A 192 -11.67 4.51 8.85
N ILE A 193 -11.71 3.17 8.84
CA ILE A 193 -12.19 2.39 9.99
C ILE A 193 -11.30 2.65 11.21
N ALA A 194 -9.98 2.64 11.03
CA ALA A 194 -9.02 2.86 12.11
C ALA A 194 -9.15 4.26 12.71
N TYR A 195 -9.37 5.29 11.88
CA TYR A 195 -9.63 6.65 12.33
C TYR A 195 -10.94 6.77 13.12
N LEU A 196 -12.05 6.23 12.59
CA LEU A 196 -13.37 6.33 13.24
C LEU A 196 -13.46 5.52 14.54
N SER A 197 -12.76 4.40 14.62
CA SER A 197 -12.74 3.55 15.82
C SER A 197 -11.68 3.97 16.84
N GLY A 198 -10.72 4.84 16.45
CA GLY A 198 -9.59 5.24 17.29
C GLY A 198 -8.59 4.10 17.57
N ASN A 199 -8.68 2.98 16.85
CA ASN A 199 -7.80 1.83 17.02
C ASN A 199 -7.57 1.09 15.69
N SER A 200 -6.42 0.43 15.53
CA SER A 200 -6.14 -0.40 14.36
C SER A 200 -6.91 -1.73 14.43
N PRO A 201 -7.80 -2.03 13.46
CA PRO A 201 -8.52 -3.30 13.43
C PRO A 201 -7.59 -4.45 13.03
N GLY A 202 -7.07 -5.19 14.02
CA GLY A 202 -6.01 -6.19 13.83
C GLY A 202 -6.26 -7.17 12.67
N VAL A 203 -7.45 -7.78 12.60
CA VAL A 203 -7.79 -8.76 11.55
C VAL A 203 -7.73 -8.16 10.15
N LEU A 204 -8.21 -6.94 9.97
CA LEU A 204 -8.15 -6.25 8.67
C LEU A 204 -6.71 -5.83 8.35
N THR A 205 -5.94 -5.41 9.36
CA THR A 205 -4.51 -5.12 9.18
C THR A 205 -3.76 -6.35 8.69
N ASP A 206 -4.02 -7.53 9.25
CA ASP A 206 -3.34 -8.76 8.85
C ASP A 206 -3.75 -9.27 7.46
N LEU A 207 -5.03 -9.13 7.12
CA LEU A 207 -5.53 -9.46 5.78
C LEU A 207 -4.97 -8.55 4.68
N ARG A 208 -4.55 -7.33 5.03
CA ARG A 208 -3.97 -6.36 4.09
C ARG A 208 -2.78 -6.93 3.34
N GLY A 209 -1.93 -7.71 4.00
CA GLY A 209 -0.74 -8.32 3.38
C GLY A 209 -1.10 -9.31 2.27
N VAL A 210 -2.04 -10.22 2.55
CA VAL A 210 -2.55 -11.21 1.59
C VAL A 210 -3.23 -10.53 0.42
N PHE A 211 -4.10 -9.55 0.72
CA PHE A 211 -4.85 -8.83 -0.29
C PHE A 211 -3.93 -8.04 -1.22
N ALA A 212 -2.91 -7.36 -0.68
CA ALA A 212 -1.89 -6.68 -1.48
C ALA A 212 -1.10 -7.67 -2.35
N GLY A 213 -0.78 -8.86 -1.84
CA GLY A 213 -0.14 -9.93 -2.61
C GLY A 213 -1.01 -10.44 -3.77
N PHE A 214 -2.30 -10.65 -3.53
CA PHE A 214 -3.26 -11.05 -4.57
C PHE A 214 -3.39 -9.97 -5.66
N MET A 215 -3.51 -8.70 -5.27
CA MET A 215 -3.56 -7.58 -6.21
C MET A 215 -2.24 -7.42 -6.98
N ALA A 216 -1.09 -7.67 -6.35
CA ALA A 216 0.19 -7.69 -7.05
C ALA A 216 0.23 -8.79 -8.13
N GLY A 217 -0.43 -9.93 -7.89
CA GLY A 217 -0.62 -10.99 -8.89
C GLY A 217 -1.36 -10.50 -10.14
N LEU A 218 -2.32 -9.58 -10.01
CA LEU A 218 -3.01 -9.00 -11.16
C LEU A 218 -2.10 -8.08 -12.01
N PHE A 219 -0.97 -7.58 -11.49
CA PHE A 219 0.01 -6.86 -12.32
C PHE A 219 0.69 -7.76 -13.36
N ALA A 220 0.66 -9.08 -13.16
CA ALA A 220 1.26 -10.07 -14.03
C ALA A 220 0.36 -10.51 -15.19
N LEU A 221 -0.92 -10.08 -15.19
CA LEU A 221 -1.91 -10.33 -16.24
C LEU A 221 -1.94 -9.18 -17.26
#